data_AF-A0A534VDT2-F1
#
_entry.id   AF-A0A534VDT2-F1
#
_cell.length_a   1.000
_cell.length_b   1.000
_cell.length_c   1.000
_cell.angle_alpha   90.00
_cell.angle_beta   90.00
_cell.angle_gamma   90.00
#
_symmetry.space_group_name_H-M   'P 1'
#
loop_
_entity.id
_entity.type
_entity.pdbx_description
1 polymer ?
#
loop_
_entity_poly.entity_id
_entity_poly.type
_entity_poly.pdbx_seq_one_letter_code
_entity_poly.pdbx_strand_id
1 'polypeptide(L)'
;MNFIVAAIFVGLAIRIVMHFVDKNRIKDEIESKGGRVVSIAWNPFARGWFFEKNERHYEVTYVDRSGQTVSTTCKTSLFTGIYWAEGPQLEQPPPRIISRHHCSACGYALSAEWRACPNCGKTTNLA
;
A
#
# COMPACT_ATOMS: atom_id res chain seq x y z
N MET A 1 1.89 -34.39 27.86
CA MET A 1 0.94 -33.25 27.77
C MET A 1 1.63 -31.91 28.03
N ASN A 2 2.23 -31.67 29.21
CA ASN A 2 2.83 -30.37 29.56
C ASN A 2 4.00 -29.92 28.66
N PHE A 3 4.90 -30.82 28.24
CA PHE A 3 6.03 -30.46 27.37
C PHE A 3 5.59 -30.00 25.97
N ILE A 4 4.56 -30.64 25.40
CA ILE A 4 4.01 -30.27 24.09
C ILE A 4 3.36 -28.89 24.18
N VAL A 5 2.55 -28.67 25.21
CA VAL A 5 1.91 -27.37 25.46
C VAL A 5 2.97 -26.28 25.66
N ALA A 6 4.01 -26.53 26.47
CA ALA A 6 5.11 -25.60 26.67
C ALA A 6 5.87 -25.30 25.37
N ALA A 7 6.15 -26.32 24.54
CA ALA A 7 6.81 -26.13 23.26
C ALA A 7 5.98 -25.28 22.29
N ILE A 8 4.65 -25.45 22.27
CA ILE A 8 3.73 -24.62 21.48
C ILE A 8 3.79 -23.16 21.95
N PHE A 9 3.73 -22.91 23.26
CA PHE A 9 3.82 -21.55 23.81
C PHE A 9 5.15 -20.89 23.49
N VAL A 10 6.27 -21.62 23.60
CA VAL A 10 7.60 -21.11 23.24
C VAL A 10 7.66 -20.79 21.75
N GLY A 11 7.15 -21.67 20.88
CA GLY A 11 7.08 -21.40 19.45
C GLY A 11 6.26 -20.15 19.10
N LEU A 12 5.11 -19.97 19.76
CA LEU A 12 4.27 -18.79 19.59
C LEU A 12 4.97 -17.52 20.06
N ALA A 13 5.62 -17.57 21.22
CA ALA A 13 6.38 -16.45 21.78
C ALA A 13 7.53 -16.03 20.86
N ILE A 14 8.31 -17.00 20.35
CA ILE A 14 9.39 -16.74 19.38
C ILE A 14 8.82 -16.07 18.12
N ARG A 15 7.68 -16.55 17.61
CA ARG A 15 7.05 -15.98 16.41
C ARG A 15 6.62 -14.53 16.61
N ILE A 16 6.05 -14.21 17.77
CA ILE A 16 5.64 -12.85 18.16
C ILE A 16 6.88 -11.95 18.27
N VAL A 17 7.91 -12.39 18.98
CA VAL A 17 9.16 -11.62 19.15
C VAL A 17 9.81 -11.33 17.79
N MET A 18 9.92 -12.34 16.92
CA MET A 18 10.45 -12.15 15.56
C MET A 18 9.66 -11.12 14.77
N HIS A 19 8.33 -11.12 14.88
CA HIS A 19 7.49 -10.13 14.20
C HIS A 19 7.76 -8.69 14.67
N PHE A 20 8.01 -8.48 15.96
CA PHE A 20 8.40 -7.17 16.48
C PHE A 20 9.80 -6.76 16.02
N VAL A 21 10.76 -7.69 16.01
CA VAL A 21 12.13 -7.44 15.51
C VAL A 21 12.10 -7.02 14.05
N ASP A 22 11.35 -7.73 13.20
CA ASP A 22 11.22 -7.39 11.79
C ASP A 22 10.62 -5.99 11.59
N LYS A 23 9.56 -5.65 12.34
CA LYS A 23 8.95 -4.31 12.29
C LYS A 23 9.89 -3.19 12.69
N ASN A 24 10.65 -3.39 13.77
CA ASN A 24 11.64 -2.40 14.22
C ASN A 24 12.73 -2.22 13.17
N ARG A 25 13.24 -3.30 12.58
CA ARG A 25 14.30 -3.23 11.56
C ARG A 25 13.83 -2.47 10.30
N ILE A 26 12.60 -2.72 9.85
CA ILE A 26 11.99 -1.99 8.73
C ILE A 26 11.87 -0.49 9.06
N LYS A 27 11.40 -0.18 10.27
CA LYS A 27 11.26 1.19 10.74
C LYS A 27 12.61 1.91 10.78
N ASP A 28 13.62 1.29 11.38
CA ASP A 28 14.96 1.86 11.51
C ASP A 28 15.57 2.15 10.13
N GLU A 29 15.39 1.26 9.14
CA GLU A 29 15.88 1.49 7.78
C GLU A 29 15.21 2.69 7.12
N ILE A 30 13.88 2.83 7.24
CA ILE A 30 13.13 3.96 6.69
C ILE A 30 13.53 5.27 7.37
N GLU A 31 13.62 5.27 8.70
CA GLU A 31 13.99 6.46 9.48
C GLU A 31 15.43 6.88 9.21
N SER A 32 16.35 5.92 9.00
CA SER A 32 17.74 6.23 8.63
C SER A 32 17.87 6.94 7.27
N LYS A 33 16.91 6.72 6.36
CA LYS A 33 16.83 7.41 5.06
C LYS A 33 16.09 8.76 5.16
N GLY A 34 15.63 9.14 6.34
CA GLY A 34 14.87 10.37 6.58
C GLY A 34 13.38 10.26 6.27
N GLY A 35 12.87 9.03 6.11
CA GLY A 35 11.45 8.76 5.95
C GLY A 35 10.73 8.54 7.30
N ARG A 36 9.40 8.45 7.26
CA ARG A 36 8.55 8.15 8.42
C ARG A 36 7.58 7.03 8.09
N VAL A 37 7.59 5.97 8.89
CA VAL A 37 6.64 4.85 8.72
C VAL A 37 5.21 5.30 8.99
N VAL A 38 4.30 4.94 8.08
CA VAL A 38 2.85 5.09 8.23
C VAL A 38 2.23 3.77 8.68
N SER A 39 2.51 2.68 7.94
CA SER A 39 2.00 1.35 8.28
C SER A 39 2.95 0.24 7.84
N ILE A 40 2.98 -0.83 8.63
CA ILE A 40 3.67 -2.08 8.32
C ILE A 40 2.70 -3.23 8.57
N ALA A 41 2.27 -3.88 7.50
CA ALA A 41 1.36 -5.03 7.53
C ALA A 41 2.08 -6.28 7.02
N TRP A 42 1.89 -7.41 7.69
CA TRP A 42 2.41 -8.68 7.19
C TRP A 42 1.47 -9.19 6.09
N ASN A 43 2.02 -9.52 4.92
CA ASN A 43 1.26 -10.01 3.78
C ASN A 43 1.89 -11.31 3.23
N PRO A 44 1.34 -12.49 3.55
CA PRO A 44 1.90 -13.77 3.09
C PRO A 44 1.75 -14.02 1.59
N PHE A 45 0.95 -13.22 0.88
CA PHE A 45 0.66 -13.37 -0.55
C PHE A 45 1.07 -12.15 -1.37
N ALA A 46 2.07 -11.38 -0.90
CA ALA A 46 2.57 -10.23 -1.65
C ALA A 46 2.91 -10.65 -3.10
N ARG A 47 2.35 -9.94 -4.09
CA ARG A 47 2.55 -10.21 -5.51
C ARG A 47 4.03 -10.10 -5.87
N GLY A 48 4.53 -10.98 -6.73
CA GLY A 48 5.91 -10.94 -7.26
C GLY A 48 6.88 -11.98 -6.71
N TRP A 49 6.57 -12.65 -5.59
CA TRP A 49 7.51 -13.57 -4.91
C TRP A 49 6.91 -14.94 -4.56
N PHE A 50 6.02 -15.45 -5.42
CA PHE A 50 5.60 -16.85 -5.34
C PHE A 50 6.81 -17.72 -5.73
N PHE A 51 7.47 -18.36 -4.75
CA PHE A 51 8.36 -19.56 -4.83
C PHE A 51 9.61 -19.53 -3.93
N GLU A 52 9.93 -18.45 -3.21
CA GLU A 52 11.01 -18.47 -2.22
C GLU A 52 10.51 -19.00 -0.86
N LYS A 53 11.07 -20.13 -0.40
CA LYS A 53 10.69 -20.77 0.86
C LYS A 53 11.23 -19.97 2.05
N ASN A 54 10.41 -19.82 3.10
CA ASN A 54 10.75 -19.26 4.42
C ASN A 54 10.98 -17.74 4.54
N GLU A 55 10.61 -16.93 3.55
CA GLU A 55 10.75 -15.47 3.66
C GLU A 55 9.47 -14.80 4.20
N ARG A 56 9.65 -13.76 5.04
CA ARG A 56 8.55 -13.00 5.65
C ARG A 56 8.37 -11.70 4.90
N HIS A 57 7.20 -11.54 4.27
CA HIS A 57 6.90 -10.40 3.42
C HIS A 57 6.00 -9.40 4.17
N TYR A 58 6.31 -8.13 4.01
CA TYR A 58 5.61 -7.03 4.61
C TYR A 58 5.25 -6.00 3.56
N GLU A 59 4.01 -5.53 3.61
CA GLU A 59 3.54 -4.37 2.89
C GLU A 59 3.76 -3.16 3.79
N VAL A 60 4.50 -2.19 3.27
CA VAL A 60 4.99 -1.04 4.03
C VAL A 60 4.59 0.23 3.33
N THR A 61 3.93 1.10 4.09
CA THR A 61 3.61 2.46 3.67
C THR A 61 4.42 3.42 4.50
N TYR A 62 5.13 4.34 3.85
CA TYR A 62 5.94 5.35 4.53
C TYR A 62 5.93 6.66 3.76
N VAL A 63 6.17 7.75 4.49
CA VAL A 63 6.42 9.07 3.91
C VAL A 63 7.92 9.19 3.68
N ASP A 64 8.34 9.40 2.44
CA ASP A 64 9.74 9.61 2.07
C ASP A 64 10.21 11.02 2.46
N ARG A 65 11.52 11.28 2.38
CA ARG A 65 12.13 12.60 2.68
C ARG A 65 11.51 13.75 1.87
N SER A 66 11.00 13.44 0.67
CA SER A 66 10.31 14.39 -0.21
C SER A 66 8.88 14.74 0.25
N GLY A 67 8.37 14.09 1.30
CA GLY A 67 6.99 14.23 1.77
C GLY A 67 5.98 13.38 0.98
N GLN A 68 6.42 12.57 0.03
CA GLN A 68 5.55 11.67 -0.73
C GLN A 68 5.26 10.38 0.03
N THR A 69 4.01 9.91 -0.03
CA THR A 69 3.62 8.60 0.52
C THR A 69 3.94 7.51 -0.49
N VAL A 70 4.73 6.54 -0.04
CA VAL A 70 5.19 5.40 -0.82
C VAL A 70 4.57 4.15 -0.22
N SER A 71 3.98 3.31 -1.07
CA SER A 71 3.56 1.95 -0.70
C SER A 71 4.43 0.95 -1.45
N THR A 72 5.07 0.03 -0.74
CA THR A 72 5.93 -0.99 -1.36
C THR A 72 5.97 -2.25 -0.51
N THR A 73 6.42 -3.36 -1.11
CA THR A 73 6.63 -4.63 -0.42
C THR A 73 8.10 -4.79 -0.07
N CYS A 74 8.40 -5.19 1.16
CA CYS A 74 9.73 -5.61 1.58
C CYS A 74 9.74 -7.04 2.10
N LYS A 75 10.87 -7.72 1.93
CA LYS A 75 11.17 -9.00 2.56
C LYS A 75 12.21 -8.84 3.64
N THR A 76 12.00 -9.52 4.76
CA THR A 76 12.94 -9.55 5.88
C THR A 76 13.55 -10.94 6.02
N SER A 77 14.86 -11.04 5.81
CA SER A 77 15.63 -12.23 6.16
C SER A 77 16.47 -11.96 7.41
N LEU A 78 16.51 -12.94 8.33
CA LEU A 78 17.27 -12.82 9.59
C LEU A 78 18.78 -12.69 9.35
N PHE A 79 19.29 -13.20 8.22
CA PHE A 79 20.73 -13.24 7.94
C PHE A 79 21.18 -12.23 6.90
N THR A 80 20.30 -11.84 5.96
CA THR A 80 20.71 -11.10 4.76
C THR A 80 20.16 -9.68 4.66
N GLY A 81 19.36 -9.24 5.65
CA GLY A 81 18.85 -7.87 5.71
C GLY A 81 17.44 -7.72 5.12
N ILE A 82 17.12 -6.50 4.70
CA ILE A 82 15.83 -6.12 4.13
C ILE A 82 16.01 -5.92 2.63
N TYR A 83 15.14 -6.52 1.84
CA TYR A 83 15.11 -6.31 0.40
C TYR A 83 13.74 -5.78 -0.02
N TRP A 84 13.73 -4.80 -0.90
CA TRP A 84 12.53 -4.15 -1.39
C TRP A 84 12.18 -4.74 -2.76
N ALA A 85 10.92 -5.15 -2.96
CA ALA A 85 10.48 -5.92 -4.13
C ALA A 85 10.49 -5.09 -5.42
N GLU A 86 10.02 -3.85 -5.35
CA GLU A 86 10.06 -2.88 -6.45
C GLU A 86 10.28 -1.47 -5.88
N GLY A 87 10.81 -0.57 -6.72
CA GLY A 87 10.95 0.85 -6.41
C GLY A 87 9.62 1.47 -5.96
N PRO A 88 9.68 2.62 -5.26
CA PRO A 88 8.52 3.21 -4.57
C PRO A 88 7.31 3.30 -5.50
N GLN A 89 6.28 2.48 -5.27
CA GLN A 89 5.03 2.60 -6.00
C GLN A 89 4.33 3.82 -5.42
N LEU A 90 4.34 4.92 -6.16
CA LEU A 90 3.55 6.10 -5.82
C LEU A 90 2.09 5.66 -5.76
N GLU A 91 1.46 5.90 -4.63
CA GLU A 91 0.04 5.63 -4.44
C GLU A 91 -0.72 6.53 -5.43
N GLN A 92 -1.13 5.97 -6.57
CA GLN A 92 -1.90 6.71 -7.55
C GLN A 92 -3.21 7.09 -6.85
N PRO A 93 -3.59 8.39 -6.81
CA PRO A 93 -4.85 8.79 -6.23
C PRO A 93 -5.96 7.98 -6.90
N PRO A 94 -6.99 7.53 -6.15
CA PRO A 94 -8.05 6.69 -6.67
C PRO A 94 -8.53 7.28 -7.99
N PRO A 95 -8.64 6.47 -9.07
CA PRO A 95 -8.95 6.99 -10.38
C PRO A 95 -10.22 7.82 -10.26
N ARG A 96 -10.11 9.13 -10.50
CA ARG A 96 -11.30 9.98 -10.59
C ARG A 96 -12.09 9.41 -11.75
N ILE A 97 -13.17 8.68 -11.45
CA ILE A 97 -14.13 8.23 -12.45
C ILE A 97 -14.80 9.52 -12.92
N ILE A 98 -14.22 10.17 -13.92
CA ILE A 98 -14.86 11.29 -14.60
C ILE A 98 -15.97 10.62 -15.41
N SER A 99 -17.16 10.52 -14.83
CA SER A 99 -18.36 10.14 -15.56
C SER A 99 -18.54 11.17 -16.67
N ARG A 100 -18.17 10.79 -17.91
CA ARG A 100 -18.36 11.64 -19.09
C ARG A 100 -19.85 11.76 -19.34
N HIS A 101 -20.47 12.78 -18.78
CA HIS A 101 -21.84 13.12 -19.08
C HIS A 101 -21.87 13.74 -20.46
N HIS A 102 -22.80 13.31 -21.32
CA HIS A 102 -22.96 13.87 -22.66
C HIS A 102 -24.22 14.71 -22.70
N CYS A 103 -24.17 15.85 -23.40
CA CYS A 103 -25.33 16.70 -23.61
C CYS A 103 -26.39 15.96 -24.42
N SER A 104 -27.62 15.89 -23.92
CA SER A 104 -28.74 15.21 -24.58
C SER A 104 -29.21 15.86 -25.88
N ALA A 105 -28.77 17.09 -26.18
CA ALA A 105 -29.12 17.79 -27.42
C ALA A 105 -28.03 17.73 -28.49
N CYS A 106 -26.76 17.92 -28.12
CA CYS A 106 -25.67 18.03 -29.08
C CYS A 106 -24.55 17.00 -28.92
N GLY A 107 -24.63 16.10 -27.93
CA GLY A 107 -23.63 15.05 -27.69
C GLY A 107 -22.30 15.53 -27.08
N TYR A 108 -22.14 16.85 -26.85
CA TYR A 108 -20.93 17.43 -26.27
C TYR A 108 -20.65 16.86 -24.87
N ALA A 109 -19.38 16.61 -24.54
CA ALA A 109 -18.98 16.14 -23.22
C ALA A 109 -19.10 17.26 -22.18
N LEU A 110 -19.89 17.02 -21.14
CA LEU A 110 -20.21 17.95 -20.06
C LEU A 110 -19.43 17.56 -18.81
N SER A 111 -18.97 18.56 -18.07
CA SER A 111 -18.54 18.38 -16.68
C SER A 111 -19.73 18.50 -15.73
N ALA A 112 -19.61 17.91 -14.53
CA ALA A 112 -20.69 17.84 -13.55
C ALA A 112 -21.04 19.21 -12.95
N GLU A 113 -20.11 20.16 -12.96
CA GLU A 113 -20.25 21.49 -12.37
C GLU A 113 -20.89 22.55 -13.29
N TRP A 114 -21.10 22.25 -14.57
CA TRP A 114 -21.69 23.20 -15.51
C TRP A 114 -23.21 23.20 -15.45
N ARG A 115 -23.82 24.40 -15.47
CA ARG A 115 -25.29 24.61 -15.48
C ARG A 115 -25.91 24.61 -16.88
N ALA A 116 -25.09 24.82 -17.91
CA ALA A 116 -25.51 24.84 -19.31
C ALA A 116 -24.38 24.33 -20.21
N CYS A 117 -24.74 23.71 -21.33
CA CYS A 117 -23.80 23.24 -22.32
C CYS A 117 -23.14 24.43 -23.05
N PRO A 118 -21.80 24.54 -23.08
CA PRO A 118 -21.13 25.65 -23.76
C PRO A 118 -21.31 25.62 -25.29
N ASN A 119 -21.60 24.43 -25.85
CA ASN A 119 -21.75 24.26 -27.29
C ASN A 119 -23.18 24.59 -27.79
N CYS A 120 -24.23 24.27 -27.02
CA CYS A 120 -25.61 24.44 -27.48
C CYS A 120 -26.51 25.28 -26.55
N GLY A 121 -26.01 25.73 -25.40
CA GLY A 121 -26.76 26.54 -24.44
C GLY A 121 -27.83 25.81 -23.64
N LYS A 122 -28.09 24.52 -23.91
CA LYS A 122 -29.12 23.75 -23.20
C LYS A 122 -28.70 23.51 -21.75
N THR A 123 -29.66 23.66 -20.83
CA THR A 123 -29.44 23.42 -19.39
C THR A 123 -29.12 21.94 -19.13
N THR A 124 -28.20 21.72 -18.20
CA THR A 124 -27.72 20.40 -17.80
C THR A 124 -28.42 20.00 -16.51
N ASN A 125 -29.27 18.98 -16.54
CA ASN A 125 -29.85 18.37 -15.34
C ASN A 125 -28.86 17.35 -14.74
N LEU A 126 -27.65 17.82 -14.44
CA LEU A 126 -26.63 17.05 -13.74
C LEU A 126 -26.67 17.52 -12.28
N ALA A 127 -27.63 16.95 -11.53
CA ALA A 127 -27.81 17.20 -10.10
C ALA A 127 -27.34 15.98 -9.31
#